data_AF-A0A934K488-F1
#
_entry.id   AF-A0A934K488-F1
#
_cell.length_a   1.000
_cell.length_b   1.000
_cell.length_c   1.000
_cell.angle_alpha   90.00
_cell.angle_beta   90.00
_cell.angle_gamma   90.00
#
_symmetry.space_group_name_H-M   'P 1'
#
loop_
_entity.id
_entity.type
_entity.pdbx_description
1 polymer ?
#
loop_
_entity_poly.entity_id
_entity_poly.type
_entity_poly.pdbx_seq_one_letter_code
_entity_poly.pdbx_strand_id
1 'polypeptide(L)'
;MRKPLANWLGRPVTPHDLRHFYASALIRQAADVKLVQARLGHKSAQTTIDIYGHLWPDSDERTRTAIDAVFDRSLARAVADAGTAAETGL
;
A
#
# COMPACT_ATOMS: atom_id res chain seq x y z
N MET A 1 36.77 19.20 -12.01
CA MET A 1 36.51 18.26 -13.12
C MET A 1 35.29 17.42 -12.78
N ARG A 2 34.09 17.75 -13.29
CA ARG A 2 32.83 17.06 -12.96
C ARG A 2 32.76 15.77 -13.79
N LYS A 3 32.99 14.60 -13.17
CA LYS A 3 32.73 13.31 -13.82
C LYS A 3 31.25 13.28 -14.21
N PRO A 4 30.89 12.96 -15.47
CA PRO A 4 29.50 12.83 -15.84
C PRO A 4 28.87 11.74 -14.98
N LEU A 5 27.76 12.06 -14.31
CA LEU A 5 27.03 11.16 -13.40
C LEU A 5 26.56 9.87 -14.09
N ALA A 6 26.63 9.82 -15.42
CA ALA A 6 26.12 8.74 -16.26
C ALA A 6 26.79 7.37 -16.08
N ASN A 7 27.96 7.25 -15.41
CA ASN A 7 28.75 6.02 -15.44
C ASN A 7 29.13 5.40 -14.08
N TRP A 8 28.47 5.80 -12.99
CA TRP A 8 28.74 5.21 -11.66
C TRP A 8 28.27 3.75 -11.51
N LEU A 9 27.34 3.31 -12.37
CA LEU A 9 26.75 1.96 -12.35
C LEU A 9 27.34 1.01 -13.42
N GLY A 10 28.41 1.41 -14.11
CA GLY A 10 29.02 0.63 -15.19
C GLY A 10 28.16 0.54 -16.47
N ARG A 11 27.06 1.30 -16.53
CA ARG A 11 26.16 1.42 -17.68
C ARG A 11 25.40 2.76 -17.61
N PRO A 12 25.00 3.32 -18.77
CA PRO A 12 24.29 4.59 -18.82
C PRO A 12 22.94 4.49 -18.13
N VAL A 13 22.66 5.41 -17.21
CA VAL A 13 21.35 5.54 -16.58
C VAL A 13 20.36 6.10 -17.59
N THR A 14 19.24 5.42 -17.75
CA THR A 14 18.15 5.80 -18.65
C THR A 14 17.00 6.46 -17.88
N PRO A 15 16.13 7.23 -18.55
CA PRO A 15 14.89 7.71 -17.93
C PRO A 15 13.98 6.57 -17.43
N HIS A 16 14.10 5.37 -18.00
CA HIS A 16 13.35 4.21 -17.57
C HIS A 16 13.81 3.73 -16.18
N ASP A 17 15.13 3.74 -15.93
CA ASP A 17 15.68 3.38 -14.61
C ASP A 17 15.21 4.35 -13.52
N LEU A 18 15.13 5.64 -13.83
CA LEU A 18 14.59 6.65 -12.92
C LEU A 18 13.10 6.42 -12.64
N ARG A 19 12.32 6.02 -13.65
CA ARG A 19 10.90 5.67 -13.47
C ARG A 19 10.75 4.44 -12.57
N HIS A 20 11.58 3.41 -12.77
CA HIS A 20 11.58 2.22 -11.92
C HIS A 20 11.95 2.56 -10.47
N PHE A 21 13.00 3.36 -10.27
CA PHE A 21 13.39 3.82 -8.94
C PHE A 21 12.26 4.59 -8.26
N TYR A 22 11.65 5.54 -8.95
CA TYR A 22 10.56 6.35 -8.39
C TYR A 22 9.33 5.51 -8.01
N ALA A 23 8.92 4.55 -8.86
CA ALA A 23 7.84 3.63 -8.55
C ALA A 23 8.16 2.80 -7.28
N SER A 24 9.36 2.22 -7.21
CA SER A 24 9.79 1.43 -6.05
C SER A 24 9.83 2.25 -4.75
N ALA A 25 10.26 3.50 -4.82
CA ALA A 25 10.31 4.40 -3.67
C ALA A 25 8.90 4.73 -3.16
N LEU A 26 7.94 5.00 -4.05
CA LEU A 26 6.55 5.25 -3.66
C LEU A 26 5.93 4.04 -2.96
N ILE A 27 6.11 2.84 -3.52
CA ILE A 27 5.52 1.61 -2.99
C ILE A 27 6.10 1.28 -1.60
N ARG A 28 7.40 1.48 -1.41
CA ARG A 28 8.07 1.31 -0.10
C ARG A 28 7.52 2.27 0.97
N GLN A 29 7.06 3.45 0.57
CA GLN A 29 6.40 4.42 1.45
C GLN A 29 4.89 4.12 1.63
N ALA A 30 4.46 2.89 1.33
CA ALA A 30 3.08 2.43 1.43
C ALA A 30 2.08 3.22 0.58
N ALA A 31 2.51 3.79 -0.55
CA ALA A 31 1.60 4.37 -1.53
C ALA A 31 0.68 3.29 -2.12
N ASP A 32 -0.60 3.63 -2.31
CA ASP A 32 -1.54 2.76 -3.01
C ASP A 32 -1.31 2.78 -4.54
N VAL A 33 -1.85 1.75 -5.21
CA VAL A 33 -1.70 1.56 -6.66
C VAL A 33 -2.22 2.74 -7.47
N LYS A 34 -3.32 3.38 -7.04
CA LYS A 34 -3.94 4.51 -7.76
C LYS A 34 -3.06 5.75 -7.64
N LEU A 35 -2.47 6.00 -6.47
CA LEU A 35 -1.50 7.07 -6.28
C LEU A 35 -0.27 6.85 -7.17
N VAL A 36 0.31 5.64 -7.16
CA VAL A 36 1.47 5.33 -8.01
C VAL A 36 1.11 5.49 -9.50
N GLN A 37 -0.03 4.98 -9.94
CA GLN A 37 -0.55 5.14 -11.29
C GLN A 37 -0.65 6.61 -11.71
N ALA A 38 -1.24 7.46 -10.86
CA ALA A 38 -1.38 8.88 -11.14
C ALA A 38 -0.03 9.59 -11.21
N ARG A 39 0.90 9.26 -10.31
CA ARG A 39 2.25 9.86 -10.27
C ARG A 39 3.13 9.43 -11.45
N LEU A 40 2.92 8.23 -11.98
CA LEU A 40 3.61 7.74 -13.17
C LEU A 40 2.90 8.16 -14.48
N GLY A 41 1.68 8.71 -14.40
CA GLY A 41 0.90 9.11 -15.56
C GLY A 41 0.38 7.94 -16.39
N HIS A 42 0.25 6.76 -15.79
CA HIS A 42 -0.33 5.61 -16.49
C HIS A 42 -1.83 5.81 -16.71
N LYS A 43 -2.33 5.45 -17.90
CA LYS A 43 -3.76 5.58 -18.23
C LYS A 43 -4.65 4.62 -17.42
N SER A 44 -4.10 3.49 -16.97
CA SER A 44 -4.82 2.50 -16.19
C SER A 44 -3.99 2.03 -14.99
N ALA A 45 -4.68 1.64 -13.92
CA ALA A 45 -4.06 1.00 -12.77
C ALA A 45 -3.45 -0.35 -13.14
N GLN A 46 -4.07 -1.08 -14.09
CA GLN A 46 -3.60 -2.37 -14.58
C GLN A 46 -2.14 -2.30 -15.07
N THR A 47 -1.77 -1.29 -15.86
CA THR A 47 -0.38 -1.11 -16.31
C THR A 47 0.59 -0.97 -15.14
N THR A 48 0.18 -0.33 -14.05
CA THR A 48 1.01 -0.20 -12.84
C THR A 48 1.13 -1.54 -12.12
N ILE A 49 0.04 -2.29 -12.01
CA ILE A 49 0.01 -3.62 -11.38
C ILE A 49 0.84 -4.62 -12.17
N ASP A 50 0.70 -4.66 -13.49
CA ASP A 50 1.42 -5.60 -14.35
C ASP A 50 2.95 -5.41 -14.24
N ILE A 51 3.41 -4.16 -14.14
CA ILE A 51 4.83 -3.82 -14.11
C ILE A 51 5.40 -3.87 -12.69
N TYR A 52 4.67 -3.34 -11.69
CA TYR A 52 5.19 -3.09 -10.34
C TYR A 52 4.45 -3.85 -9.23
N GLY A 53 3.42 -4.62 -9.55
CA GLY A 53 2.59 -5.33 -8.57
C GLY A 53 3.39 -6.21 -7.61
N HIS A 54 4.47 -6.82 -8.12
CA HIS A 54 5.39 -7.64 -7.34
C HIS A 54 6.18 -6.88 -6.26
N LEU A 55 6.13 -5.54 -6.25
CA LEU A 55 6.79 -4.71 -5.22
C LEU A 55 5.90 -4.44 -4.01
N TRP A 56 4.58 -4.64 -4.13
CA TRP A 56 3.71 -4.52 -2.96
C TRP A 56 3.93 -5.72 -2.03
N PRO A 57 4.04 -5.48 -0.71
CA PRO A 57 4.18 -6.56 0.24
C PRO A 57 2.91 -7.41 0.24
N ASP A 58 3.09 -8.73 0.40
CA ASP A 58 1.97 -9.61 0.68
C ASP A 58 1.20 -9.10 1.91
N SER A 59 -0.10 -8.94 1.74
CA SER A 59 -0.99 -8.33 2.72
C SER A 59 -1.98 -9.31 3.32
N ASP A 60 -1.89 -10.60 3.02
CA ASP A 60 -2.84 -11.61 3.47
C ASP A 60 -3.02 -11.59 5.00
N GLU A 61 -1.91 -11.68 5.74
CA GLU A 61 -1.95 -11.69 7.20
C GLU A 61 -2.45 -10.36 7.77
N ARG A 62 -1.98 -9.25 7.20
CA ARG A 62 -2.44 -7.91 7.58
C ARG A 62 -3.94 -7.74 7.36
N THR A 63 -4.46 -8.32 6.28
CA THR A 63 -5.88 -8.29 5.93
C THR A 63 -6.68 -9.10 6.94
N ARG A 64 -6.23 -10.31 7.30
CA ARG A 64 -6.85 -11.13 8.35
C ARG A 64 -6.92 -10.37 9.67
N THR A 65 -5.77 -9.89 10.16
CA THR A 65 -5.71 -9.11 11.41
C THR A 65 -6.62 -7.89 11.39
N ALA A 66 -6.69 -7.16 10.28
CA ALA A 66 -7.54 -5.98 10.16
C ALA A 66 -9.03 -6.32 10.24
N ILE A 67 -9.45 -7.44 9.65
CA ILE A 67 -10.83 -7.90 9.67
C ILE A 67 -11.21 -8.43 11.06
N ASP A 68 -10.34 -9.20 11.70
CA ASP A 68 -10.56 -9.70 13.07
C ASP A 68 -10.83 -8.55 14.04
N ALA A 69 -10.03 -7.47 13.96
CA ALA A 69 -10.20 -6.28 14.80
C ALA A 69 -11.54 -5.55 14.59
N VAL A 70 -12.13 -5.62 13.39
CA VAL A 70 -13.46 -5.04 13.11
C VAL A 70 -14.56 -5.89 13.76
N PHE A 71 -14.44 -7.21 13.68
CA PHE A 71 -15.39 -8.12 14.31
C PHE A 71 -15.33 -8.04 15.84
N ASP A 72 -14.14 -8.02 16.44
CA ASP A 72 -13.97 -7.90 17.88
C ASP A 72 -14.63 -6.62 18.42
N ARG A 73 -14.45 -5.50 17.72
CA ARG A 73 -15.08 -4.22 18.09
C ARG A 73 -16.61 -4.29 18.01
N SER A 74 -17.13 -4.97 16.98
CA SER A 74 -18.57 -5.10 16.75
C SER A 74 -19.21 -6.01 17.80
N LEU A 75 -18.55 -7.13 18.14
CA LEU A 75 -18.98 -8.04 19.18
C LEU A 75 -18.95 -7.38 20.56
N ALA A 76 -17.87 -6.68 20.90
CA ALA A 76 -17.77 -5.94 22.16
C ALA A 76 -18.89 -4.91 22.32
N ARG A 77 -19.26 -4.22 21.24
CA ARG A 77 -20.39 -3.28 21.24
C ARG A 77 -21.72 -3.98 21.51
N ALA A 78 -21.97 -5.10 20.82
CA ALA A 78 -23.21 -5.87 20.99
C ALA A 78 -23.37 -6.41 22.42
N VAL A 79 -22.29 -6.90 23.04
CA VAL A 79 -22.30 -7.38 24.43
C VAL A 79 -22.61 -6.24 25.41
N ALA A 80 -22.01 -5.05 25.21
CA ALA A 80 -22.28 -3.89 26.05
C ALA A 80 -23.75 -3.42 25.95
N ASP A 81 -24.30 -3.39 24.74
CA ASP A 81 -25.70 -3.01 24.51
C ASP A 81 -26.66 -4.03 25.15
N ALA A 82 -26.34 -5.33 25.10
CA ALA A 82 -27.13 -6.38 25.77
C ALA A 82 -27.08 -6.30 27.31
N GLY A 83 -25.92 -5.95 27.88
CA GLY A 83 -25.76 -5.75 29.33
C GLY A 83 -26.56 -4.55 29.84
N THR A 84 -26.56 -3.45 29.09
CA THR A 84 -27.32 -2.23 29.45
C THR A 84 -28.84 -2.48 29.44
N ALA A 85 -29.33 -3.28 28.48
CA ALA A 85 -30.74 -3.65 28.39
C ALA A 85 -31.21 -4.52 29.58
N ALA A 86 -30.32 -5.31 30.17
CA ALA A 86 -30.63 -6.12 31.35
C ALA A 86 -30.70 -5.30 32.65
N GLU A 87 -30.00 -4.16 32.73
CA GLU A 87 -29.91 -3.33 33.94
C GLU A 87 -31.03 -2.28 34.06
N THR A 88 -31.76 -1.97 32.98
CA THR A 88 -32.79 -0.91 32.97
C THR A 88 -34.22 -1.44 33.19
N GLY A 89 -34.38 -2.75 33.41
CA GLY A 89 -35.68 -3.39 33.67
C GLY A 89 -35.99 -3.53 35.17
N LEU A 90 -36.29 -2.42 35.85
CA LEU A 90 -36.98 -2.40 37.15
C LEU A 90 -38.00 -1.25 37.19
#